data_AF-A0A8S3J3U3-F1
#
_entry.id   AF-A0A8S3J3U3-F1
#
_cell.length_a   1.000
_cell.length_b   1.000
_cell.length_c   1.000
_cell.angle_alpha   90.00
_cell.angle_beta   90.00
_cell.angle_gamma   90.00
#
_symmetry.space_group_name_H-M   'P 1'
#
loop_
_entity.id
_entity.type
_entity.pdbx_description
1 polymer ?
#
loop_
_entity_poly.entity_id
_entity_poly.type
_entity_poly.pdbx_seq_one_letter_code
_entity_poly.pdbx_strand_id
1 'polypeptide(L)' 'MSNLVIGKLKTLIRKYPKPVGIVVDYDTTGFRARAETLPWIMIRIGLAASLRSKVKQGCVGVMITASHNPGHDNGVKLV' A
#
# COMPACT_ATOMS: atom_id res chain seq x y z
N MET A 1 12.79 -6.83 19.21
CA MET A 1 12.58 -6.47 17.77
C MET A 1 11.13 -6.12 17.44
N SER A 2 10.13 -6.91 17.88
CA SER A 2 8.69 -6.71 17.57
C SER A 2 8.13 -5.35 18.01
N ASN A 3 8.46 -4.90 19.23
CA ASN A 3 7.95 -3.63 19.78
C ASN A 3 8.41 -2.40 18.98
N LEU A 4 9.61 -2.44 18.42
CA LEU A 4 10.13 -1.36 17.58
C LEU A 4 9.36 -1.26 16.24
N VAL A 5 9.07 -2.41 15.61
CA VAL A 5 8.32 -2.45 14.36
C VAL A 5 6.88 -1.98 14.57
N ILE A 6 6.23 -2.47 15.64
CA ILE A 6 4.86 -2.05 15.99
C ILE A 6 4.82 -0.54 16.30
N GLY A 7 5.82 -0.02 17.03
CA GLY A 7 5.94 1.42 17.30
C GLY A 7 6.05 2.25 16.02
N LYS A 8 6.95 1.86 15.10
CA LYS A 8 7.10 2.53 13.80
C LYS A 8 5.83 2.48 12.96
N LEU A 9 5.15 1.32 12.92
CA LEU A 9 3.90 1.15 12.18
C LEU A 9 2.78 2.05 12.74
N LYS A 10 2.65 2.14 14.07
CA LYS A 10 1.70 3.06 14.72
C LYS A 10 1.95 4.50 14.32
N THR A 11 3.21 4.94 14.31
CA THR A 11 3.58 6.30 13.87
C THR A 11 3.21 6.53 12.40
N LEU A 12 3.50 5.58 11.51
CA LEU A 12 3.15 5.69 10.09
C LEU A 12 1.64 5.75 9.85
N ILE A 13 0.87 4.88 10.51
CA ILE A 13 -0.60 4.86 10.38
C ILE A 13 -1.22 6.19 10.88
N ARG A 14 -0.68 6.78 11.96
CA ARG A 14 -1.13 8.09 12.45
C ARG A 14 -0.76 9.23 11.51
N LYS A 15 0.43 9.17 10.90
CA LYS A 15 0.90 10.18 9.95
C LYS A 15 0.13 10.15 8.62
N TYR A 16 -0.33 8.98 8.20
CA TYR A 16 -1.06 8.77 6.94
C TYR A 16 -2.38 8.02 7.19
N PRO A 17 -3.35 8.69 7.84
CA PRO A 17 -4.65 8.08 8.15
C PRO A 17 -5.45 7.79 6.87
N LYS A 18 -6.38 6.84 6.94
CA LYS A 18 -7.37 6.66 5.86
C LYS A 18 -8.28 7.90 5.85
N PRO A 19 -8.42 8.64 4.74
CA PRO A 19 -9.34 9.76 4.65
C PRO A 19 -10.80 9.30 4.82
N VAL A 20 -11.62 10.14 5.45
CA VAL A 20 -13.05 9.87 5.61
C VAL A 20 -13.74 10.00 4.25
N GLY A 21 -14.66 9.09 3.95
CA GLY A 21 -15.45 9.12 2.70
C GLY A 21 -14.70 8.70 1.43
N ILE A 22 -13.39 8.45 1.50
CA ILE A 22 -12.62 7.95 0.34
C ILE A 22 -12.61 6.42 0.33
N VAL A 23 -13.06 5.87 -0.80
CA VAL A 23 -12.99 4.45 -1.13
C VAL A 23 -12.18 4.32 -2.41
N VAL A 24 -11.19 3.45 -2.39
CA VAL A 24 -10.39 3.06 -3.57
C VAL A 24 -10.36 1.54 -3.56
N ASP A 25 -10.83 0.94 -4.64
CA ASP A 25 -10.95 -0.51 -4.74
C ASP A 25 -9.66 -1.13 -5.31
N TYR A 26 -9.41 -2.37 -4.89
CA TYR A 26 -8.35 -3.18 -5.47
C TYR A 26 -8.93 -4.00 -6.60
N ASP A 27 -8.58 -3.66 -7.84
CA ASP A 27 -9.05 -4.39 -9.03
C ASP A 27 -7.95 -5.29 -9.62
N THR A 28 -8.15 -5.76 -10.86
CA THR A 28 -7.19 -6.61 -11.58
C THR A 28 -5.82 -5.94 -11.80
N THR A 29 -5.78 -4.62 -11.77
CA THR A 29 -4.61 -3.76 -11.94
C THR A 29 -4.04 -3.21 -10.63
N GLY A 30 -4.65 -3.55 -9.50
CA GLY A 30 -4.26 -3.10 -8.15
C GLY A 30 -5.07 -1.89 -7.69
N PHE A 31 -4.50 -1.10 -6.78
CA PHE A 31 -5.05 0.22 -6.45
C PHE A 31 -4.52 1.24 -7.45
N ARG A 32 -5.38 2.10 -7.99
CA ARG A 32 -4.98 3.26 -8.80
C ARG A 32 -5.80 4.48 -8.42
N ALA A 33 -5.13 5.61 -8.22
CA ALA A 33 -5.75 6.89 -7.92
C ALA A 33 -4.75 8.03 -8.12
N ARG A 34 -5.19 9.27 -7.88
CA ARG A 34 -4.32 10.43 -7.71
C ARG A 34 -3.21 10.13 -6.72
N ALA A 35 -1.95 10.37 -7.10
CA ALA A 35 -0.78 10.00 -6.30
C ALA A 35 -0.84 10.54 -4.85
N GLU A 36 -1.38 11.75 -4.68
CA GLU A 36 -1.55 12.41 -3.38
C GLU A 36 -2.51 11.70 -2.42
N THR A 37 -3.43 10.87 -2.95
CA THR A 37 -4.43 10.15 -2.15
C THR A 37 -3.98 8.74 -1.74
N LEU A 38 -2.88 8.24 -2.30
CA LEU A 38 -2.38 6.88 -2.09
C LEU A 38 -1.52 6.61 -0.83
N PRO A 39 -0.92 7.59 -0.10
CA PRO A 39 0.02 7.27 0.99
C PRO A 39 -0.52 6.31 2.06
N TRP A 40 -1.80 6.42 2.41
CA TRP A 40 -2.42 5.53 3.40
C TRP A 40 -2.57 4.08 2.88
N ILE A 41 -2.75 3.90 1.56
CA ILE A 41 -2.79 2.59 0.91
C ILE A 41 -1.39 1.97 0.88
N MET A 42 -0.36 2.75 0.54
CA MET A 42 1.01 2.26 0.40
C MET A 42 1.54 1.59 1.68
N ILE A 43 1.25 2.17 2.85
CA ILE A 43 1.64 1.58 4.14
C ILE A 43 0.95 0.24 4.37
N ARG A 44 -0.34 0.15 4.04
CA ARG A 44 -1.15 -1.06 4.22
C ARG A 44 -0.73 -2.16 3.25
N ILE A 45 -0.40 -1.81 2.01
CA ILE A 45 0.11 -2.75 1.01
C ILE A 45 1.49 -3.29 1.39
N GLY A 46 2.41 -2.45 1.91
CA GLY A 46 3.70 -2.94 2.40
C GLY A 46 3.55 -3.97 3.53
N LEU A 47 2.61 -3.72 4.45
CA LEU A 47 2.26 -4.69 5.50
C LEU A 47 1.66 -5.97 4.91
N ALA A 48 0.69 -5.84 3.99
CA ALA A 48 0.04 -6.98 3.35
C ALA A 48 1.04 -7.85 2.56
N ALA A 49 1.96 -7.23 1.81
CA ALA A 49 3.01 -7.92 1.08
C ALA A 49 3.92 -8.72 2.03
N SER A 50 4.34 -8.10 3.15
CA SER A 50 5.17 -8.74 4.16
C SER A 50 4.46 -9.94 4.81
N LEU A 51 3.18 -9.80 5.16
CA LEU A 51 2.37 -10.89 5.70
C LEU A 51 2.16 -12.01 4.68
N ARG A 52 1.90 -11.65 3.42
CA ARG A 52 1.73 -12.61 2.32
C ARG A 52 3.00 -13.42 2.08
N SER A 53 4.16 -12.77 2.10
CA SER A 53 5.46 -13.43 1.97
C SER A 53 5.68 -14.45 3.10
N LYS A 54 5.36 -14.09 4.34
CA LYS A 54 5.42 -15.02 5.50
C LYS A 54 4.50 -16.22 5.32
N VAL A 55 3.25 -16.00 4.91
CA VAL A 55 2.27 -17.08 4.69
C VAL A 55 2.69 -17.99 3.55
N LYS A 56 3.27 -17.44 2.49
CA LYS A 56 3.72 -18.18 1.31
C LYS A 56 5.11 -18.79 1.46
N GLN A 57 5.85 -18.44 2.52
CA GLN A 57 7.26 -18.78 2.70
C GLN A 57 8.08 -18.49 1.43
N GLY A 58 7.83 -17.33 0.81
CA GLY A 58 8.38 -16.97 -0.49
C GLY A 58 8.36 -15.48 -0.76
N CYS A 59 8.85 -15.09 -1.94
CA CYS A 59 8.91 -13.70 -2.35
C CYS A 59 7.53 -13.20 -2.79
N VAL A 60 7.19 -11.96 -2.42
CA VAL A 60 6.02 -11.23 -2.91
C VAL A 60 6.51 -9.91 -3.47
N GLY A 61 6.20 -9.65 -4.74
CA GLY A 61 6.54 -8.40 -5.40
C GLY A 61 5.54 -7.30 -5.09
N VAL A 62 6.01 -6.06 -5.17
CA VAL A 62 5.16 -4.87 -5.13
C VAL A 62 5.56 -4.00 -6.31
N MET A 63 4.63 -3.76 -7.22
CA MET A 63 4.83 -2.87 -8.35
C MET A 63 4.13 -1.54 -8.07
N ILE A 64 4.88 -0.43 -8.13
CA ILE A 64 4.35 0.93 -8.03
C ILE A 64 4.32 1.52 -9.44
N THR A 65 3.12 1.67 -10.00
CA THR A 65 2.95 2.23 -11.35
C THR A 65 1.49 2.60 -11.62
N ALA A 66 1.30 3.64 -12.42
CA ALA A 66 0.03 4.00 -13.04
C ALA A 66 -0.08 3.47 -14.48
N SER A 67 0.92 2.76 -15.01
CA SER A 67 0.96 2.27 -16.39
C SER A 67 0.74 3.39 -17.42
N HIS A 68 -0.43 3.44 -18.05
CA HIS A 68 -0.80 4.43 -19.09
C HIS A 68 -1.63 5.61 -18.53
N ASN A 69 -1.89 5.63 -17.23
CA ASN A 69 -2.63 6.73 -16.60
C ASN A 69 -1.86 8.06 -16.68
N PRO A 70 -2.56 9.21 -16.56
CA PRO A 70 -1.93 10.52 -16.50
C PRO A 70 -0.83 10.63 -15.44
N GLY A 71 0.14 11.51 -15.65
CA GLY A 71 1.32 11.63 -14.77
C GLY A 71 1.04 12.04 -13.31
N HIS A 72 -0.16 12.52 -13.00
CA HIS A 72 -0.58 12.84 -11.63
C HIS A 72 -1.19 11.62 -10.89
N ASP A 73 -1.40 10.52 -11.59
CA ASP A 73 -1.86 9.26 -11.00
C ASP A 73 -0.68 8.38 -10.61
N ASN A 74 -0.93 7.49 -9.67
CA ASN A 74 -0.04 6.38 -9.39
C ASN A 74 -0.87 5.15 -9.01
N GLY A 75 -0.21 4.05 -8.70
CA GLY A 75 -0.89 2.84 -8.28
C GLY A 75 0.05 1.86 -7.63
N VAL A 76 -0.53 0.81 -7.06
CA VAL A 76 0.23 -0.28 -6.46
C VAL A 76 -0.47 -1.63 -6.67
N LYS A 77 0.31 -2.63 -7.06
CA LYS A 77 -0.15 -4.01 -7.27
C LYS A 77 0.80 -5.00 -6.59
N LEU A 78 0.24 -6.00 -5.92
CA LEU A 78 0.98 -7.16 -5.42
C LEU A 78 1.23 -8.15 -6.57
N VAL A 79 2.43 -8.73 -6.59
CA VAL A 79 2.87 -9.75 -7.56
C VAL A 79 3.23 -11.04 -6.82
#